data_AF-A0A0K0F1A1-F1
#
_entry.id   AF-A0A0K0F1A1-F1
#
_cell.length_a   1.000
_cell.length_b   1.000
_cell.length_c   1.000
_cell.angle_alpha   90.00
_cell.angle_beta   90.00
_cell.angle_gamma   90.00
#
_symmetry.space_group_name_H-M   'P 1'
#
loop_
_entity.id
_entity.type
_entity.pdbx_description
1 polymer ?
#
loop_
_entity_poly.entity_id
_entity_poly.type
_entity_poly.pdbx_seq_one_letter_code
_entity_poly.pdbx_strand_id
1 'polypeptide(L)'
;MLNINDVECFKRRRKLCLLGCLHYKGRPASGAFVTVYQKFLHGISVSLVKIRANQNGCFGVQANRYLLSNSYIFVKIKYYYQKGGWYNKISGSFQFPKEIATTCINRDLAPDMGTIDLKLIPGYRKKCRVRRCSIGRRSICRNSLIDYFGFKHKTIE
;
A
#
# COMPACT_ATOMS: atom_id res chain seq x y z
N MET A 1 -10.04 -43.32 32.71
CA MET A 1 -10.61 -41.97 32.57
C MET A 1 -9.75 -41.18 31.60
N LEU A 2 -10.25 -40.99 30.37
CA LEU A 2 -9.62 -40.12 29.37
C LEU A 2 -10.00 -38.67 29.73
N ASN A 3 -9.01 -37.81 29.90
CA ASN A 3 -9.18 -36.41 30.29
C ASN A 3 -9.60 -35.61 29.05
N ILE A 4 -10.91 -35.51 28.80
CA ILE A 4 -11.53 -34.82 27.64
C ILE A 4 -11.57 -33.31 27.90
N ASN A 5 -10.43 -32.70 28.21
CA ASN A 5 -10.31 -31.25 28.33
C ASN A 5 -9.20 -30.63 27.47
N ASP A 6 -8.53 -31.42 26.63
CA ASP A 6 -7.89 -30.89 25.42
C ASP A 6 -8.97 -30.63 24.36
N VAL A 7 -9.90 -29.74 24.69
CA VAL A 7 -10.66 -29.05 23.66
C VAL A 7 -9.61 -28.18 22.98
N GLU A 8 -9.06 -28.67 21.87
CA GLU A 8 -8.37 -27.84 20.88
C GLU A 8 -9.26 -26.63 20.68
N CYS A 9 -8.89 -25.52 21.32
CA CYS A 9 -9.57 -24.26 21.15
C CYS A 9 -9.43 -23.97 19.66
N PHE A 10 -10.51 -24.22 18.91
CA PHE A 10 -10.66 -23.89 17.51
C PHE A 10 -10.05 -22.49 17.35
N LYS A 11 -8.84 -22.42 16.79
CA LYS A 11 -8.14 -21.15 16.56
C LYS A 11 -9.09 -20.34 15.69
N ARG A 12 -9.88 -19.46 16.32
CA ARG A 12 -10.71 -18.48 15.62
C ARG A 12 -9.73 -17.75 14.73
N ARG A 13 -9.71 -18.11 13.44
CA ARG A 13 -8.85 -17.46 12.46
C ARG A 13 -9.39 -16.04 12.42
N ARG A 14 -8.73 -15.12 13.12
CA ARG A 14 -9.08 -13.70 13.11
C ARG A 14 -8.34 -13.04 11.95
N LYS A 15 -8.93 -11.99 11.39
CA LYS A 15 -8.37 -11.29 10.24
C LYS A 15 -7.43 -10.19 10.73
N LEU A 16 -6.32 -9.96 10.03
CA LEU A 16 -5.36 -8.92 10.40
C LEU A 16 -6.02 -7.53 10.32
N CYS A 17 -5.93 -6.75 11.39
CA CYS A 17 -6.27 -5.34 11.38
C CYS A 17 -4.98 -4.49 11.37
N LEU A 18 -4.97 -3.33 10.73
CA LEU A 18 -3.87 -2.35 10.83
C LEU A 18 -4.46 -0.94 10.81
N LEU A 19 -3.88 -0.06 11.61
CA LEU A 19 -4.22 1.36 11.65
C LEU A 19 -2.96 2.19 11.32
N GLY A 20 -3.15 3.41 10.84
CA GLY A 20 -2.07 4.38 10.73
C GLY A 20 -2.45 5.60 9.91
N CYS A 21 -1.55 6.58 9.86
CA CYS A 21 -1.72 7.79 9.06
C CYS A 21 -0.53 8.00 8.12
N LEU A 22 -0.80 8.53 6.93
CA LEU A 22 0.17 8.70 5.86
C LEU A 22 0.37 10.18 5.58
N HIS A 23 1.61 10.65 5.64
CA HIS A 23 1.97 12.04 5.40
C HIS A 23 2.97 12.15 4.26
N TYR A 24 2.95 13.25 3.53
CA TYR A 24 3.98 13.58 2.54
C TYR A 24 4.24 15.08 2.55
N LYS A 25 5.50 15.46 2.81
CA LYS A 25 5.93 16.87 2.93
C LYS A 25 5.10 17.65 3.97
N GLY A 26 4.88 17.04 5.14
CA GLY A 26 4.14 17.65 6.24
C GLY A 26 2.62 17.76 6.02
N ARG A 27 2.08 17.22 4.92
CA ARG A 27 0.65 17.21 4.64
C ARG A 27 0.08 15.80 4.67
N PRO A 28 -1.18 15.61 5.09
CA PRO A 28 -1.87 14.34 4.95
C PRO A 28 -1.89 13.83 3.50
N ALA A 29 -1.52 12.57 3.30
CA ALA A 29 -1.59 11.89 2.01
C ALA A 29 -3.01 11.37 1.74
N SER A 30 -3.97 12.31 1.69
CA SER A 30 -5.38 12.04 1.46
C SER A 30 -5.60 11.20 0.20
N GLY A 31 -6.40 10.14 0.31
CA GLY A 31 -6.72 9.28 -0.83
C GLY A 31 -5.61 8.32 -1.26
N ALA A 32 -4.51 8.20 -0.50
CA ALA A 32 -3.48 7.18 -0.72
C ALA A 32 -4.06 5.77 -0.64
N PHE A 33 -3.56 4.87 -1.48
CA PHE A 33 -3.95 3.46 -1.45
C PHE A 33 -3.00 2.67 -0.57
N VAL A 34 -3.55 1.93 0.39
CA VAL A 34 -2.84 0.96 1.23
C VAL A 34 -3.27 -0.43 0.79
N THR A 35 -2.31 -1.28 0.46
CA THR A 35 -2.54 -2.67 0.08
C THR A 35 -1.73 -3.56 1.00
N VAL A 36 -2.40 -4.44 1.73
CA VAL A 36 -1.75 -5.48 2.53
C VAL A 36 -1.82 -6.76 1.73
N TYR A 37 -0.68 -7.43 1.55
CA TYR A 37 -0.60 -8.66 0.80
C TYR A 37 0.38 -9.62 1.46
N GLN A 38 0.19 -10.90 1.20
CA GLN A 38 1.14 -11.94 1.57
C GLN A 38 1.95 -12.34 0.36
N LYS A 39 3.23 -12.64 0.58
CA LYS A 39 4.12 -13.23 -0.42
C LYS A 39 4.60 -14.59 0.08
N PHE A 40 4.54 -15.58 -0.79
CA PHE A 40 5.02 -16.93 -0.55
C PHE A 40 6.42 -17.12 -1.15
N LEU A 41 7.15 -18.14 -0.69
CA LEU A 41 8.53 -18.45 -1.13
C LEU A 41 8.63 -18.63 -2.66
N HIS A 42 7.57 -19.08 -3.32
CA HIS A 42 7.50 -19.29 -4.77
C HIS A 42 7.05 -18.04 -5.58
N GLY A 43 7.15 -16.85 -4.99
CA GLY A 43 6.81 -15.59 -5.68
C GLY A 43 5.31 -15.29 -5.83
N ILE A 44 4.44 -16.26 -5.51
CA ILE A 44 2.98 -16.05 -5.46
C ILE A 44 2.68 -14.97 -4.41
N SER A 45 1.78 -14.05 -4.76
CA SER A 45 1.31 -13.03 -3.83
C SER A 45 -0.22 -12.97 -3.79
N VAL A 46 -0.77 -12.84 -2.60
CA VAL A 46 -2.21 -12.77 -2.37
C VAL A 46 -2.53 -11.47 -1.65
N SER A 47 -3.34 -10.63 -2.29
CA SER A 47 -3.87 -9.42 -1.65
C SER A 47 -4.83 -9.81 -0.52
N LEU A 48 -4.56 -9.32 0.68
CA LEU A 48 -5.46 -9.48 1.83
C LEU A 48 -6.52 -8.40 1.84
N VAL A 49 -6.12 -7.16 1.53
CA VAL A 49 -7.01 -6.00 1.49
C VAL A 49 -6.35 -4.86 0.72
N LYS A 50 -7.19 -4.05 0.08
CA LYS A 50 -6.80 -2.79 -0.52
C LYS A 50 -7.81 -1.73 -0.11
N ILE A 51 -7.35 -0.68 0.57
CA ILE A 51 -8.20 0.44 0.96
C ILE A 51 -7.61 1.77 0.51
N ARG A 52 -8.40 2.81 0.71
CA ARG A 52 -8.01 4.19 0.50
C ARG A 52 -7.97 4.91 1.85
N ALA A 53 -6.91 5.65 2.10
CA ALA A 53 -6.81 6.55 3.24
C ALA A 53 -7.87 7.66 3.11
N ASN A 54 -8.39 8.09 4.26
CA ASN A 54 -9.39 9.14 4.38
C ASN A 54 -8.78 10.53 4.08
N GLN A 55 -9.57 11.58 4.29
CA GLN A 55 -9.15 12.95 4.04
C GLN A 55 -7.98 13.41 4.92
N ASN A 56 -7.85 12.84 6.11
CA ASN A 56 -6.76 13.10 7.04
C ASN A 56 -5.55 12.19 6.78
N GLY A 57 -5.53 11.45 5.66
CA GLY A 57 -4.44 10.53 5.34
C GLY A 57 -4.41 9.28 6.22
N CYS A 58 -5.40 9.10 7.09
CA CYS A 58 -5.49 7.96 8.01
C CYS A 58 -6.25 6.79 7.38
N PHE A 59 -5.89 5.60 7.80
CA PHE A 59 -6.42 4.36 7.27
C PHE A 59 -6.62 3.36 8.41
N GLY A 60 -7.72 2.61 8.33
CA GLY A 60 -7.93 1.44 9.16
C GLY A 60 -8.33 0.29 8.25
N VAL A 61 -7.56 -0.78 8.25
CA VAL A 61 -7.86 -1.99 7.48
C VAL A 61 -8.27 -3.11 8.40
N GLN A 62 -9.24 -3.88 7.94
CA GLN A 62 -9.42 -5.28 8.33
C GLN A 62 -9.19 -6.12 7.07
N ALA A 63 -8.32 -7.12 7.16
CA ALA A 63 -8.06 -8.02 6.06
C ALA A 63 -9.35 -8.76 5.65
N ASN A 64 -9.53 -9.04 4.37
CA ASN A 64 -10.68 -9.84 3.91
C ASN A 64 -10.42 -11.35 4.06
N ARG A 65 -9.15 -11.74 4.09
CA ARG A 65 -8.66 -13.13 4.15
C ARG A 65 -7.82 -13.36 5.40
N TYR A 66 -7.75 -14.61 5.83
CA TYR A 66 -6.94 -15.03 6.98
C TYR A 66 -5.45 -15.00 6.67
N LEU A 67 -4.63 -14.90 7.73
CA LEU A 67 -3.20 -15.08 7.58
C LEU A 67 -2.83 -16.53 7.30
N LEU A 68 -1.98 -16.76 6.31
CA LEU A 68 -1.45 -18.09 6.00
C LEU A 68 -0.10 -18.27 6.67
N SER A 69 0.09 -19.44 7.29
CA SER A 69 1.19 -19.76 8.21
C SER A 69 2.57 -19.73 7.57
N ASN A 70 2.72 -19.92 6.26
CA ASN A 70 4.01 -19.91 5.58
C ASN A 70 4.14 -18.74 4.58
N SER A 71 3.91 -17.52 5.07
CA SER A 71 3.96 -16.31 4.25
C SER A 71 4.61 -15.14 4.95
N TYR A 72 5.15 -14.22 4.15
CA TYR A 72 5.62 -12.91 4.57
C TYR A 72 4.54 -11.87 4.31
N ILE A 73 4.30 -11.00 5.28
CA ILE A 73 3.28 -9.94 5.18
C ILE A 73 3.95 -8.66 4.69
N PHE A 74 3.36 -8.03 3.69
CA PHE A 74 3.85 -6.78 3.14
C PHE A 74 2.75 -5.73 3.11
N VAL A 75 3.14 -4.50 3.38
CA VAL A 75 2.31 -3.31 3.23
C VAL A 75 2.86 -2.51 2.07
N LYS A 76 2.04 -2.27 1.06
CA LYS A 76 2.36 -1.45 -0.11
C LYS A 76 1.48 -0.21 -0.11
N ILE A 77 2.14 0.93 -0.24
CA ILE A 77 1.48 2.22 -0.27
C ILE A 77 1.67 2.83 -1.65
N LYS A 78 0.60 3.40 -2.21
CA LYS A 78 0.62 4.17 -3.45
C LYS A 78 -0.14 5.47 -3.25
N TYR A 79 0.53 6.59 -3.44
CA TYR A 79 -0.08 7.91 -3.35
C TYR A 79 0.03 8.63 -4.69
N TYR A 80 -1.04 9.30 -5.07
CA TYR A 80 -1.12 10.05 -6.31
C TYR A 80 -1.52 11.48 -6.00
N TYR A 81 -0.81 12.45 -6.56
CA TYR A 81 -1.12 13.86 -6.38
C TYR A 81 -0.79 14.65 -7.63
N GLN A 82 -1.48 15.77 -7.82
CA GLN A 82 -1.18 16.72 -8.88
C GLN A 82 -0.39 17.89 -8.33
N LYS A 83 0.64 18.34 -9.07
CA LYS A 83 1.37 19.57 -8.75
C LYS A 83 1.84 20.21 -10.06
N GLY A 84 1.41 21.45 -10.32
CA GLY A 84 1.84 22.23 -11.49
C GLY A 84 1.60 21.53 -12.84
N GLY A 85 0.44 20.89 -13.04
CA GLY A 85 0.13 20.14 -14.27
C GLY A 85 0.73 18.73 -14.36
N TRP A 86 1.54 18.32 -13.39
CA TRP A 86 2.14 16.98 -13.33
C TRP A 86 1.32 16.02 -12.48
N TYR A 87 1.09 14.83 -13.01
CA TYR A 87 0.57 13.69 -12.24
C TYR A 87 1.74 12.95 -11.59
N ASN A 88 1.84 13.05 -10.27
CA ASN A 88 2.90 12.43 -9.49
C ASN A 88 2.37 11.16 -8.84
N LYS A 89 3.19 10.11 -8.85
CA LYS A 89 2.95 8.86 -8.16
C LYS A 89 4.10 8.58 -7.21
N ILE A 90 3.79 8.37 -5.94
CA ILE A 90 4.70 7.81 -4.94
C ILE A 90 4.29 6.38 -4.67
N SER A 91 5.26 5.49 -4.54
CA SER A 91 5.03 4.14 -4.07
C SER A 91 6.16 3.67 -3.18
N GLY A 92 5.82 2.86 -2.18
CA GLY A 92 6.77 2.16 -1.34
C GLY A 92 6.16 0.84 -0.86
N SER A 93 7.01 -0.05 -0.37
CA SER A 93 6.55 -1.30 0.23
C SER A 93 7.55 -1.81 1.24
N PHE A 94 7.06 -2.29 2.36
CA PHE A 94 7.87 -2.84 3.44
C PHE A 94 7.21 -4.08 4.02
N GLN A 95 8.03 -4.90 4.66
CA GLN A 95 7.57 -6.09 5.34
C GLN A 95 6.99 -5.70 6.71
N PHE A 96 5.80 -6.21 7.02
CA PHE A 96 5.21 -6.07 8.35
C PHE A 96 5.61 -7.29 9.19
N PRO A 97 6.10 -7.11 10.44
CA PRO A 97 6.53 -8.22 11.28
C PRO A 97 5.39 -9.21 11.53
N LYS A 98 5.66 -10.48 11.25
CA LYS A 98 4.65 -11.54 11.35
C LYS A 98 4.31 -11.83 12.80
N GLU A 99 5.30 -11.73 13.68
CA GLU A 99 5.19 -11.91 15.13
C GLU A 99 4.19 -10.92 15.70
N ILE A 100 4.30 -9.64 15.32
CA ILE A 100 3.35 -8.59 15.70
C ILE A 100 1.97 -8.90 15.14
N ALA A 101 1.87 -9.24 13.85
CA ALA A 101 0.59 -9.58 13.23
C ALA A 101 -0.12 -10.74 13.94
N THR A 102 0.60 -11.80 14.27
CA THR A 102 0.08 -12.98 14.96
C THR A 102 -0.35 -12.64 16.38
N THR A 103 0.47 -11.92 17.14
CA THR A 103 0.12 -11.49 18.51
C THR A 103 -1.14 -10.62 18.51
N CYS A 104 -1.23 -9.65 17.60
CA CYS A 104 -2.38 -8.77 17.48
C CYS A 104 -3.66 -9.53 17.11
N ILE A 105 -3.60 -10.46 16.16
CA ILE A 105 -4.74 -11.31 15.78
C ILE A 105 -5.21 -12.16 16.95
N ASN A 106 -4.27 -12.79 17.68
CA ASN A 106 -4.62 -13.63 18.82
C ASN A 106 -5.29 -12.81 19.93
N ARG A 107 -4.82 -11.58 20.16
CA ARG A 107 -5.34 -10.65 21.18
C ARG A 107 -6.53 -9.80 20.72
N ASP A 108 -6.99 -9.94 19.49
CA ASP A 108 -8.06 -9.10 18.90
C ASP A 108 -7.71 -7.60 18.86
N LEU A 109 -6.45 -7.27 18.62
CA LEU A 109 -5.94 -5.90 18.59
C LEU A 109 -5.66 -5.46 17.16
N ALA A 110 -5.86 -4.17 16.90
CA ALA A 110 -5.44 -3.51 15.67
C ALA A 110 -4.10 -2.77 15.92
N PRO A 111 -2.96 -3.28 15.43
CA PRO A 111 -1.68 -2.59 15.54
C PRO A 111 -1.74 -1.23 14.84
N ASP A 112 -1.38 -0.19 15.58
CA ASP A 112 -1.22 1.15 15.05
C ASP A 112 0.22 1.35 14.59
N MET A 113 0.36 1.73 13.32
CA MET A 113 1.63 2.02 12.68
C MET A 113 2.06 3.48 12.88
N GLY A 114 1.24 4.29 13.55
CA GLY A 114 1.46 5.70 13.78
C GLY A 114 1.44 6.51 12.49
N THR A 115 2.18 7.62 12.49
CA THR A 115 2.30 8.49 11.31
C THR A 115 3.52 8.10 10.48
N ILE A 116 3.29 7.75 9.22
CA ILE A 116 4.30 7.33 8.26
C ILE A 116 4.52 8.45 7.23
N ASP A 117 5.73 9.02 7.18
CA ASP A 117 6.12 9.87 6.04
C ASP A 117 6.43 8.99 4.83
N LEU A 118 5.70 9.22 3.74
CA LEU A 118 5.86 8.50 2.49
C LEU A 118 7.30 8.54 1.93
N LYS A 119 8.09 9.57 2.24
CA LYS A 119 9.50 9.66 1.82
C LYS A 119 10.41 8.67 2.53
N LEU A 120 10.05 8.27 3.75
CA LEU A 120 10.86 7.40 4.61
C LEU A 120 10.48 5.92 4.46
N ILE A 121 9.46 5.61 3.67
CA ILE A 121 9.03 4.23 3.46
C ILE A 121 10.12 3.47 2.69
N PRO A 122 10.49 2.25 3.14
CA PRO A 122 11.36 1.36 2.39
C PRO A 122 10.88 1.14 0.94
N GLY A 123 11.81 1.15 0.00
CA GLY A 123 11.48 1.02 -1.43
C GLY A 123 10.74 2.23 -2.00
N TYR A 124 10.89 3.41 -1.39
CA TYR A 124 10.37 4.67 -1.92
C TYR A 124 10.76 4.87 -3.39
N ARG A 125 9.75 5.09 -4.23
CA ARG A 125 9.89 5.46 -5.64
C ARG A 125 8.89 6.55 -5.96
N LYS A 126 9.38 7.61 -6.58
CA LYS A 126 8.56 8.69 -7.13
C LYS A 126 8.63 8.68 -8.65
N LYS A 127 7.48 8.67 -9.32
CA LYS A 127 7.36 8.82 -10.77
C LYS A 127 6.53 10.06 -11.06
N CYS A 128 7.00 10.89 -11.98
CA CYS A 128 6.29 12.06 -12.47
C CYS A 128 5.82 11.78 -13.91
N ARG A 129 4.60 12.16 -14.25
CA ARG A 129 4.07 12.11 -15.61
C ARG A 129 3.44 13.44 -15.96
N VAL A 130 3.68 13.93 -17.17
CA VAL A 130 2.92 15.07 -17.69
C VAL A 130 1.54 14.58 -18.08
N ARG A 131 0.50 15.31 -17.69
CA ARG A 131 -0.82 15.11 -18.25
C ARG A 131 -0.88 15.88 -19.58
N ARG A 132 -0.60 15.20 -20.71
CA ARG A 132 -0.81 15.80 -22.02
C ARG A 132 -2.26 15.55 -22.43
N CYS A 133 -3.04 16.61 -22.53
CA CYS A 133 -4.35 16.57 -23.18
C CYS A 133 -4.18 17.13 -24.57
N SER A 134 -4.40 16.32 -25.60
CA SER A 134 -4.48 16.81 -26.98
C SER A 134 -5.81 17.55 -27.13
N ILE A 135 -5.75 18.84 -27.46
CA ILE A 135 -6.92 19.65 -27.76
C ILE A 135 -7.33 19.34 -29.21
N GLY A 136 -8.50 18.72 -29.36
CA GLY A 136 -9.19 18.44 -30.62
C GLY A 136 -10.70 18.33 -30.36
N ARG A 137 -11.54 18.04 -31.37
CA ARG A 137 -13.02 17.98 -31.23
C ARG A 137 -13.54 17.06 -30.10
N ARG A 138 -12.73 16.10 -29.64
CA ARG A 138 -12.88 15.40 -28.36
C ARG A 138 -11.55 15.46 -27.62
N SER A 139 -11.50 16.05 -26.42
CA SER A 139 -10.28 16.10 -25.62
C SER A 139 -9.90 14.69 -25.13
N ILE A 140 -8.77 14.16 -25.60
CA ILE A 140 -8.22 12.88 -25.13
C ILE A 140 -6.98 13.18 -24.30
N CYS A 141 -7.03 12.88 -23.00
CA CYS A 141 -5.86 13.00 -22.13
C CYS A 141 -5.10 11.67 -22.08
N ARG A 142 -3.83 11.68 -22.50
CA ARG A 142 -2.93 10.51 -22.42
C ARG A 142 -1.81 10.75 -21.40
N ASN A 143 -1.50 9.72 -20.62
CA ASN A 143 -0.39 9.74 -19.67
C ASN A 143 0.91 9.39 -20.40
N SER A 144 1.83 10.34 -20.57
CA SER A 144 3.16 10.11 -21.17
C SER A 144 4.24 10.04 -20.08
N LEU A 145 5.15 9.06 -20.18
CA LEU A 145 6.38 8.99 -19.40
C LEU A 145 7.41 9.90 -20.08
N ILE A 146 7.87 10.92 -19.37
CA ILE A 146 9.09 11.65 -19.74
C ILE A 146 10.14 11.22 -18.73
N ASP A 147 11.14 10.48 -19.18
CA ASP A 147 12.33 10.22 -18.40
C ASP A 147 13.12 11.53 -18.28
N TYR A 148 13.71 11.73 -17.10
CA TYR A 148 14.22 13.01 -16.59
C TYR A 148 15.39 13.60 -17.38
N PHE A 149 15.83 12.95 -18.46
CA PHE A 149 16.88 13.43 -19.34
C PHE A 149 16.25 13.97 -20.62
N GLY A 150 16.39 15.27 -20.83
CA GLY A 150 15.93 15.97 -22.02
C GLY A 150 16.64 15.53 -23.30
N PHE A 151 16.42 14.29 -23.73
CA PHE A 151 16.59 13.94 -25.14
C PHE A 151 15.43 14.57 -25.90
N LYS A 152 15.62 15.84 -26.28
CA LYS A 152 15.12 16.27 -27.58
C LYS A 152 15.67 15.24 -28.57
N HIS A 153 14.82 14.39 -29.12
CA HIS A 153 15.12 13.83 -30.43
C HIS A 153 15.34 15.03 -31.34
N LYS A 154 16.61 15.37 -31.59
CA LYS A 154 16.96 16.06 -32.83
C LYS A 154 16.52 15.09 -33.91
N THR A 155 15.43 15.40 -34.58
CA THR A 155 15.24 15.00 -35.97
C THR A 155 16.48 15.50 -36.70
N ILE A 156 17.30 14.57 -37.15
CA ILE A 156 18.33 14.84 -38.15
C ILE A 156 17.55 15.07 -39.44
N GLU A 157 17.73 16.26 -40.03
CA GLU A 157 17.31 16.58 -41.39
C GLU A 157 18.04 15.70 -42.41
#